data_AF-A0AAV0PED8-F1
#
_entry.id   AF-A0AAV0PED8-F1
#
_cell.length_a   1.000
_cell.length_b   1.000
_cell.length_c   1.000
_cell.angle_alpha   90.00
_cell.angle_beta   90.00
_cell.angle_gamma   90.00
#
_symmetry.space_group_name_H-M   'P 1'
#
loop_
_entity.id
_entity.type
_entity.pdbx_description
1 polymer ?
#
loop_
_entity_poly.entity_id
_entity_poly.type
_entity_poly.pdbx_seq_one_letter_code
_entity_poly.pdbx_strand_id
1 'polypeptide(L)'
;MRYSTLAGGAKRAPPVMCVAACELFGLNRLAAFPTACALEMVCACSIPFSSSSAIEFIQEKKFGELAQCSAVCGGLLAGAEDEEVERLRRYGRAVGVLYQVVDDILKAKSESGDGAVEKGRGGKSYVGVYGVDKAMEKAEELRDEAKKELGGFEKYGEAVLPLYGFVDYAADRGFSVG
;
A
#
# COMPACT_ATOMS: atom_id res chain seq x y z
N MET A 1 -1.78 -5.42 -22.66
CA MET A 1 -2.32 -5.77 -21.33
C MET A 1 -1.56 -6.94 -20.66
N ARG A 2 -1.44 -8.13 -21.28
CA ARG A 2 -0.76 -9.30 -20.65
C ARG A 2 0.68 -9.06 -20.17
N TYR A 3 1.47 -8.24 -20.89
CA TYR A 3 2.88 -8.00 -20.54
C TYR A 3 3.04 -7.19 -19.25
N SER A 4 2.17 -6.20 -19.00
CA SER A 4 2.22 -5.37 -17.78
C SER A 4 1.61 -6.06 -16.56
N THR A 5 0.63 -6.95 -16.75
CA THR A 5 -0.06 -7.65 -15.64
C THR A 5 0.64 -8.93 -15.17
N LEU A 6 1.46 -9.56 -16.03
CA LEU A 6 2.16 -10.82 -15.72
C LEU A 6 3.67 -10.64 -15.51
N ALA A 7 4.20 -9.42 -15.69
CA ALA A 7 5.59 -9.12 -15.34
C ALA A 7 5.78 -9.33 -13.83
N GLY A 8 6.68 -10.24 -13.45
CA GLY A 8 6.97 -10.67 -12.07
C GLY A 8 7.56 -9.60 -11.13
N GLY A 9 7.32 -8.32 -11.38
CA GLY A 9 7.72 -7.18 -10.56
C GLY A 9 6.56 -6.29 -10.08
N ALA A 10 5.31 -6.53 -10.52
CA ALA A 10 4.16 -5.79 -10.02
C ALA A 10 3.91 -6.16 -8.55
N LYS A 11 4.11 -5.21 -7.63
CA LYS A 11 3.81 -5.39 -6.21
C LYS A 11 2.31 -5.54 -6.05
N ARG A 12 1.83 -6.78 -5.88
CA ARG A 12 0.41 -7.17 -5.76
C ARG A 12 -0.25 -6.70 -4.44
N ALA A 13 0.15 -5.55 -3.91
CA ALA A 13 -0.36 -5.00 -2.66
C ALA A 13 -1.87 -4.68 -2.73
N PRO A 14 -2.40 -4.03 -3.79
CA PRO A 14 -3.83 -3.78 -3.91
C PRO A 14 -4.68 -5.06 -3.93
N PRO A 15 -4.48 -6.05 -4.83
CA PRO A 15 -5.36 -7.22 -4.89
C PRO A 15 -5.33 -8.08 -3.61
N VAL A 16 -4.17 -8.18 -2.93
CA VAL A 16 -4.07 -8.88 -1.65
C VAL A 16 -4.92 -8.18 -0.59
N MET A 17 -4.89 -6.85 -0.55
CA MET A 17 -5.68 -6.08 0.41
C MET A 17 -7.19 -6.19 0.15
N CYS A 18 -7.64 -6.26 -1.11
CA CYS A 18 -9.05 -6.53 -1.43
C CYS A 18 -9.50 -7.88 -0.87
N VAL A 19 -8.68 -8.92 -1.06
CA VAL A 19 -9.01 -10.27 -0.58
C VAL A 19 -9.00 -10.33 0.95
N ALA A 20 -7.99 -9.75 1.61
CA ALA A 20 -7.91 -9.69 3.06
C ALA A 20 -9.09 -8.91 3.68
N ALA A 21 -9.48 -7.79 3.06
CA ALA A 21 -10.67 -7.05 3.48
C ALA A 21 -11.97 -7.84 3.26
N CYS A 22 -12.09 -8.67 2.22
CA CYS A 22 -13.23 -9.58 2.09
C CYS A 22 -13.25 -10.68 3.17
N GLU A 23 -12.10 -11.30 3.42
CA GLU A 23 -11.96 -12.38 4.41
C GLU A 23 -12.25 -11.88 5.83
N LEU A 24 -11.94 -10.61 6.13
CA LEU A 24 -12.25 -9.96 7.41
C LEU A 24 -13.73 -10.10 7.80
N PHE A 25 -14.65 -9.92 6.86
CA PHE A 25 -16.10 -10.04 7.12
C PHE A 25 -16.64 -11.44 6.83
N GLY A 26 -15.76 -12.44 6.71
CA GLY A 26 -16.14 -13.86 6.57
C GLY A 26 -16.56 -14.28 5.16
N LEU A 27 -16.32 -13.46 4.13
CA LEU A 27 -16.62 -13.84 2.75
C LEU A 27 -15.52 -14.76 2.18
N ASN A 28 -15.90 -15.70 1.31
CA ASN A 28 -14.94 -16.60 0.68
C ASN A 28 -14.00 -15.83 -0.26
N ARG A 29 -12.69 -16.02 -0.13
CA ARG A 29 -11.65 -15.42 -0.99
C ARG A 29 -11.92 -15.54 -2.50
N LEU A 30 -12.57 -16.61 -2.95
CA LEU A 30 -12.89 -16.81 -4.37
C LEU A 30 -13.87 -15.76 -4.90
N ALA A 31 -14.75 -15.24 -4.05
CA ALA A 31 -15.69 -14.17 -4.42
C ALA A 31 -14.98 -12.83 -4.62
N ALA A 32 -13.82 -12.62 -3.99
CA ALA A 32 -13.01 -11.40 -4.13
C ALA A 32 -12.12 -11.41 -5.39
N PHE A 33 -11.86 -12.58 -5.99
CA PHE A 33 -10.94 -12.70 -7.13
C PHE A 33 -11.31 -11.87 -8.36
N PRO A 34 -12.58 -11.84 -8.84
CA PRO A 34 -12.94 -10.99 -9.97
C PRO A 34 -12.63 -9.51 -9.72
N THR A 35 -12.91 -9.04 -8.51
CA THR A 35 -12.65 -7.64 -8.09
C THR A 35 -11.16 -7.37 -7.94
N ALA A 36 -10.42 -8.27 -7.31
CA ALA A 36 -8.97 -8.19 -7.19
C ALA A 36 -8.28 -8.17 -8.58
N CYS A 37 -8.73 -9.00 -9.51
CA CYS A 37 -8.25 -8.99 -10.89
C CYS A 37 -8.57 -7.69 -11.62
N ALA A 38 -9.77 -7.14 -11.43
CA ALA A 38 -10.16 -5.86 -12.01
C ALA A 38 -9.28 -4.71 -11.48
N LEU A 39 -9.03 -4.67 -10.17
CA LEU A 39 -8.15 -3.69 -9.53
C LEU A 39 -6.72 -3.77 -10.06
N GLU A 40 -6.20 -5.00 -10.28
CA GLU A 40 -4.88 -5.20 -10.87
C GLU A 40 -4.82 -4.69 -12.33
N MET A 41 -5.88 -4.91 -13.12
CA MET A 41 -5.97 -4.38 -14.48
C MET A 41 -6.00 -2.85 -14.50
N VAL A 42 -6.73 -2.22 -13.59
CA VAL A 42 -6.78 -0.76 -13.43
C VAL A 42 -5.42 -0.22 -13.00
N CYS A 43 -4.77 -0.89 -12.03
CA CYS A 43 -3.43 -0.54 -11.58
C CYS A 43 -2.43 -0.58 -12.76
N ALA A 44 -2.41 -1.68 -13.50
CA ALA A 44 -1.48 -1.91 -14.60
C ALA A 44 -1.66 -0.91 -15.75
N CYS A 45 -2.88 -0.49 -16.07
CA CYS A 45 -3.16 0.53 -17.08
C CYS A 45 -2.71 1.94 -16.65
N SER A 46 -2.56 2.19 -15.35
CA SER A 46 -2.19 3.50 -14.82
C SER A 46 -0.69 3.76 -14.73
N ILE A 47 0.13 2.70 -14.79
CA ILE A 47 1.60 2.75 -14.77
C ILE A 47 2.21 3.40 -16.04
N PRO A 48 1.79 3.05 -17.28
CA PRO A 48 2.42 3.58 -18.50
C PRO A 48 2.07 5.04 -18.84
N PHE A 49 1.04 5.63 -18.22
CA PHE A 49 0.61 7.02 -18.51
C PHE A 49 1.32 8.07 -17.61
N SER A 50 2.18 7.64 -16.69
CA SER A 50 2.90 8.56 -15.79
C SER A 50 4.09 9.23 -16.49
N SER A 51 3.83 10.27 -17.27
CA SER A 51 4.86 11.16 -17.82
C SER A 51 5.52 12.02 -16.73
N SER A 52 6.83 12.18 -16.81
CA SER A 52 7.80 12.55 -15.76
C SER A 52 7.71 13.96 -15.11
N SER A 53 6.58 14.67 -15.15
CA SER A 53 6.52 16.10 -14.81
C SER A 53 5.75 16.50 -13.54
N ALA A 54 5.01 15.59 -12.88
CA ALA A 54 4.27 15.93 -11.67
C ALA A 54 4.36 14.80 -10.63
N ILE A 55 5.50 14.73 -9.94
CA ILE A 55 5.96 13.48 -9.31
C ILE A 55 5.58 13.31 -7.82
N GLU A 56 5.34 14.36 -7.04
CA GLU A 56 5.18 14.15 -5.58
C GLU A 56 3.72 14.03 -5.13
N PHE A 57 2.88 15.02 -5.42
CA PHE A 57 1.49 15.04 -4.95
C PHE A 57 0.57 14.06 -5.69
N ILE A 58 0.92 13.69 -6.93
CA ILE A 58 0.09 12.81 -7.77
C ILE A 58 0.32 11.34 -7.41
N GLN A 59 1.53 10.93 -7.07
CA GLN A 59 1.78 9.53 -6.69
C GLN A 59 1.16 9.20 -5.33
N GLU A 60 1.28 10.10 -4.35
CA GLU A 60 0.69 9.93 -3.02
C GLU A 60 -0.85 9.78 -3.11
N LYS A 61 -1.51 10.61 -3.92
CA LYS A 61 -2.94 10.45 -4.23
C LYS A 61 -3.22 9.16 -4.98
N LYS A 62 -2.47 8.84 -6.02
CA LYS A 62 -2.80 7.72 -6.92
C LYS A 62 -2.60 6.34 -6.27
N PHE A 63 -1.55 6.16 -5.46
CA PHE A 63 -1.34 4.90 -4.72
C PHE A 63 -2.22 4.82 -3.48
N GLY A 64 -2.40 5.93 -2.75
CA GLY A 64 -3.31 5.99 -1.60
C GLY A 64 -4.76 5.74 -1.99
N GLU A 65 -5.24 6.34 -3.09
CA GLU A 65 -6.62 6.19 -3.57
C GLU A 65 -6.88 4.80 -4.13
N LEU A 66 -5.94 4.20 -4.87
CA LEU A 66 -6.14 2.85 -5.40
C LEU A 66 -6.12 1.80 -4.30
N ALA A 67 -5.23 1.94 -3.32
CA ALA A 67 -5.20 1.09 -2.14
C ALA A 67 -6.51 1.23 -1.35
N GLN A 68 -6.95 2.45 -1.07
CA GLN A 68 -8.26 2.73 -0.48
C GLN A 68 -9.40 2.04 -1.24
N CYS A 69 -9.49 2.22 -2.57
CA CYS A 69 -10.51 1.59 -3.38
C CYS A 69 -10.47 0.06 -3.22
N SER A 70 -9.27 -0.52 -3.19
CA SER A 70 -9.11 -1.96 -3.01
C SER A 70 -9.67 -2.47 -1.68
N ALA A 71 -9.31 -1.82 -0.57
CA ALA A 71 -9.81 -2.17 0.76
C ALA A 71 -11.34 -2.01 0.86
N VAL A 72 -11.86 -0.89 0.33
CA VAL A 72 -13.31 -0.60 0.31
C VAL A 72 -14.07 -1.60 -0.55
N CYS A 73 -13.58 -1.93 -1.75
CA CYS A 73 -14.20 -2.94 -2.61
C CYS A 73 -14.28 -4.30 -1.90
N GLY A 74 -13.25 -4.66 -1.15
CA GLY A 74 -13.26 -5.89 -0.34
C GLY A 74 -14.32 -5.88 0.75
N GLY A 75 -14.42 -4.78 1.52
CA GLY A 75 -15.46 -4.63 2.54
C GLY A 75 -16.87 -4.62 1.96
N LEU A 76 -17.10 -3.87 0.87
CA LEU A 76 -18.42 -3.77 0.23
C LEU A 76 -18.90 -5.12 -0.31
N LEU A 77 -18.02 -5.90 -0.94
CA LEU A 77 -18.35 -7.25 -1.39
C LEU A 77 -18.78 -8.16 -0.25
N ALA A 78 -18.23 -7.93 0.94
CA ALA A 78 -18.45 -8.76 2.11
C ALA A 78 -19.55 -8.26 3.04
N GLY A 79 -20.25 -7.17 2.65
CA GLY A 79 -21.38 -6.62 3.39
C GLY A 79 -20.99 -5.74 4.57
N ALA A 80 -19.81 -5.10 4.53
CA ALA A 80 -19.39 -4.14 5.54
C ALA A 80 -20.35 -2.94 5.65
N GLU A 81 -20.57 -2.48 6.88
CA GLU A 81 -21.39 -1.29 7.18
C GLU A 81 -20.66 0.01 6.76
N ASP A 82 -21.40 1.12 6.64
CA ASP A 82 -20.83 2.40 6.19
C ASP A 82 -19.66 2.89 7.08
N GLU A 83 -19.74 2.69 8.39
CA GLU A 83 -18.64 3.04 9.31
C GLU A 83 -17.40 2.17 9.08
N GLU A 84 -17.58 0.90 8.74
CA GLU A 84 -16.52 -0.06 8.48
C GLU A 84 -15.84 0.23 7.15
N VAL A 85 -16.64 0.58 6.15
CA VAL A 85 -16.16 1.05 4.85
C VAL A 85 -15.30 2.30 5.01
N GLU A 86 -15.71 3.25 5.85
CA GLU A 86 -14.91 4.46 6.13
C GLU A 86 -13.60 4.16 6.88
N ARG A 87 -13.60 3.18 7.80
CA ARG A 87 -12.37 2.69 8.44
C ARG A 87 -11.43 2.01 7.46
N LEU A 88 -11.95 1.12 6.61
CA LEU A 88 -11.18 0.48 5.53
C LEU A 88 -10.62 1.51 4.55
N ARG A 89 -11.37 2.58 4.30
CA ARG A 89 -10.94 3.69 3.46
C ARG A 89 -9.72 4.40 4.04
N ARG A 90 -9.75 4.75 5.33
CA ARG A 90 -8.61 5.37 6.02
C ARG A 90 -7.42 4.43 6.11
N TYR A 91 -7.66 3.18 6.49
CA TYR A 91 -6.66 2.11 6.51
C TYR A 91 -5.96 1.96 5.16
N GLY A 92 -6.73 1.76 4.08
CA GLY A 92 -6.18 1.53 2.74
C GLY A 92 -5.38 2.74 2.24
N ARG A 93 -5.80 3.96 2.57
CA ARG A 93 -5.04 5.18 2.28
C ARG A 93 -3.71 5.21 3.02
N ALA A 94 -3.71 5.00 4.34
CA ALA A 94 -2.50 5.02 5.16
C ALA A 94 -1.48 3.97 4.69
N VAL A 95 -1.95 2.73 4.44
CA VAL A 95 -1.09 1.64 3.96
C VAL A 95 -0.58 1.90 2.55
N GLY A 96 -1.40 2.45 1.66
CA GLY A 96 -0.98 2.81 0.30
C GLY A 96 0.16 3.84 0.29
N VAL A 97 0.07 4.85 1.16
CA VAL A 97 1.14 5.86 1.31
C VAL A 97 2.38 5.25 1.98
N LEU A 98 2.21 4.44 3.03
CA LEU A 98 3.31 3.73 3.72
C LEU A 98 4.16 2.91 2.74
N TYR A 99 3.48 2.15 1.88
CA TYR A 99 4.12 1.34 0.83
C TYR A 99 5.03 2.15 -0.10
N GLN A 100 4.63 3.37 -0.43
CA GLN A 100 5.38 4.26 -1.31
C GLN A 100 6.59 4.85 -0.58
N VAL A 101 6.40 5.32 0.66
CA VAL A 101 7.48 5.87 1.49
C VAL A 101 8.58 4.83 1.71
N VAL A 102 8.21 3.58 2.02
CA VAL A 102 9.16 2.48 2.19
C VAL A 102 9.87 2.13 0.88
N ASP A 103 9.17 2.13 -0.26
CA ASP A 103 9.81 1.90 -1.56
C ASP A 103 10.84 2.98 -1.91
N ASP A 104 10.55 4.24 -1.61
CA ASP A 104 11.48 5.35 -1.80
C ASP A 104 12.73 5.21 -0.90
N ILE A 105 12.56 4.77 0.36
CA ILE A 105 13.68 4.43 1.26
C ILE A 105 14.53 3.30 0.68
N LEU A 106 13.91 2.24 0.15
CA LEU A 106 14.63 1.11 -0.44
C LEU A 106 15.40 1.47 -1.70
N LYS A 107 14.82 2.30 -2.57
CA LYS A 107 15.50 2.80 -3.77
C LYS A 107 16.70 3.66 -3.39
N ALA A 108 16.53 4.60 -2.45
CA ALA A 108 17.61 5.45 -1.99
C ALA A 108 18.78 4.64 -1.39
N LYS A 109 18.49 3.59 -0.60
CA LYS A 109 19.51 2.67 -0.08
C LYS A 109 20.21 1.87 -1.18
N SER A 110 19.46 1.39 -2.18
CA SER A 110 20.00 0.58 -3.28
C SER A 110 20.86 1.39 -4.24
N GLU A 111 20.51 2.66 -4.49
CA GLU A 111 21.28 3.58 -5.34
C GLU A 111 22.54 4.12 -4.65
N SER A 112 22.58 4.12 -3.31
CA SER A 112 23.69 4.70 -2.52
C SER A 112 24.76 3.68 -2.07
N GLY A 113 24.62 2.38 -2.41
CA GLY A 113 25.50 1.25 -2.04
C GLY A 113 26.52 1.50 -0.91
N ASP A 114 26.20 1.17 0.35
CA ASP A 114 27.03 1.23 1.58
C ASP A 114 27.95 2.46 1.78
N GLY A 115 27.79 3.51 0.97
CA GLY A 115 28.58 4.74 0.97
C GLY A 115 27.68 5.92 1.27
N ALA A 116 28.21 6.87 2.04
CA ALA A 116 27.55 8.07 2.51
C ALA A 116 26.60 8.69 1.48
N VAL A 117 25.37 8.97 1.93
CA VAL A 117 24.33 9.66 1.16
C VAL A 117 24.86 11.02 0.69
N GLU A 118 25.43 11.08 -0.51
CA GLU A 118 25.58 12.34 -1.22
C GLU A 118 24.19 12.83 -1.59
N LYS A 119 23.97 14.15 -1.44
CA LYS A 119 22.76 14.85 -1.91
C LYS A 119 22.59 14.62 -3.41
N GLY A 120 21.90 13.54 -3.77
CA GLY A 120 21.57 13.17 -5.14
C GLY A 120 20.66 14.22 -5.76
N ARG A 121 21.14 14.80 -6.86
CA ARG A 121 20.39 15.68 -7.76
C ARG A 121 19.03 15.09 -8.14
N GLY A 122 17.96 15.73 -7.67
CA GLY A 122 16.63 15.66 -8.29
C GLY A 122 15.52 15.24 -7.33
N GLY A 123 14.68 16.20 -6.93
CA GLY A 123 13.46 15.98 -6.16
C GLY A 123 12.44 15.14 -6.94
N LYS A 124 12.52 13.82 -6.79
CA LYS A 124 11.60 12.84 -7.37
C LYS A 124 11.12 11.78 -6.37
N SER A 125 11.58 11.81 -5.13
CA SER A 125 11.24 10.82 -4.08
C SER A 125 11.17 11.48 -2.70
N TYR A 126 10.37 10.93 -1.79
CA TYR A 126 10.17 11.48 -0.44
C TYR A 126 11.50 11.63 0.32
N VAL A 127 12.38 10.66 0.15
CA VAL A 127 13.74 10.65 0.72
C VAL A 127 14.63 11.74 0.12
N GLY A 128 14.48 12.05 -1.16
CA GLY A 128 15.24 13.11 -1.82
C GLY A 128 14.89 14.52 -1.31
N VAL A 129 13.66 14.72 -0.81
CA VAL A 129 13.17 16.02 -0.29
C VAL A 129 13.38 16.14 1.21
N TYR A 130 13.00 15.11 1.98
CA TYR A 130 12.97 15.17 3.45
C TYR A 130 14.13 14.44 4.13
N GLY A 131 14.89 13.62 3.40
CA GLY A 131 15.92 12.75 3.95
C GLY A 131 15.37 11.42 4.46
N VAL A 132 16.28 10.47 4.67
CA VAL A 132 15.93 9.10 5.08
C VAL A 132 15.28 9.08 6.47
N ASP A 133 15.80 9.87 7.41
CA ASP A 133 15.32 9.86 8.80
C ASP A 133 13.86 10.31 8.91
N LYS A 134 13.48 11.39 8.21
CA LYS A 134 12.09 11.87 8.17
C LYS A 134 11.16 10.91 7.41
N ALA A 135 11.68 10.22 6.40
CA ALA A 135 10.93 9.19 5.70
C ALA A 135 10.61 8.00 6.61
N MET A 136 11.56 7.60 7.48
CA MET A 136 11.31 6.56 8.48
C MET A 136 10.30 7.01 9.54
N GLU A 137 10.43 8.24 10.04
CA GLU A 137 9.45 8.82 10.98
C GLU A 137 8.04 8.81 10.38
N LYS A 138 7.90 9.26 9.12
CA LYS A 138 6.61 9.22 8.41
C LYS A 138 6.07 7.80 8.22
N ALA A 139 6.94 6.83 7.97
CA ALA A 139 6.55 5.43 7.84
C ALA A 139 6.00 4.87 9.16
N GLU A 140 6.64 5.18 10.29
CA GLU A 140 6.14 4.79 11.63
C GLU A 140 4.80 5.47 11.95
N GLU A 141 4.64 6.77 11.66
CA GLU A 141 3.36 7.45 11.84
C GLU A 141 2.22 6.78 11.06
N LEU A 142 2.48 6.42 9.79
CA LEU A 142 1.49 5.77 8.94
C LEU A 142 1.20 4.32 9.38
N ARG A 143 2.21 3.63 9.93
CA ARG A 143 2.07 2.30 10.54
C ARG A 143 1.09 2.38 11.72
N ASP A 144 1.28 3.35 12.60
CA ASP A 144 0.43 3.55 13.79
C ASP A 144 -0.99 3.99 13.39
N GLU A 145 -1.12 4.88 12.41
CA GLU A 145 -2.42 5.30 11.88
C GLU A 145 -3.21 4.11 11.32
N ALA A 146 -2.57 3.26 10.51
CA ALA A 146 -3.20 2.06 9.96
C ALA A 146 -3.63 1.08 11.07
N LYS A 147 -2.77 0.82 12.07
CA LYS A 147 -3.09 -0.07 13.20
C LYS A 147 -4.22 0.46 14.07
N LYS A 148 -4.31 1.78 14.23
CA LYS A 148 -5.40 2.43 14.98
C LYS A 148 -6.74 2.25 14.29
N GLU A 149 -6.80 2.40 12.97
CA GLU A 149 -8.02 2.16 12.21
C GLU A 149 -8.46 0.69 12.30
N LEU A 150 -7.49 -0.24 12.31
CA LEU A 150 -7.75 -1.68 12.49
C LEU A 150 -8.33 -2.05 13.86
N GLY A 151 -8.07 -1.26 14.91
CA GLY A 151 -8.65 -1.49 16.24
C GLY A 151 -10.18 -1.46 16.26
N GLY A 152 -10.82 -0.83 15.26
CA GLY A 152 -12.28 -0.87 15.10
C GLY A 152 -12.83 -2.24 14.67
N PHE A 153 -11.96 -3.15 14.21
CA PHE A 153 -12.33 -4.47 13.73
C PHE A 153 -12.06 -5.58 14.74
N GLU A 154 -11.66 -5.29 15.98
CA GLU A 154 -11.42 -6.29 17.03
C GLU A 154 -12.62 -7.24 17.24
N LYS A 155 -13.84 -6.78 16.92
CA LYS A 155 -15.06 -7.61 16.92
C LYS A 155 -15.01 -8.81 15.97
N TYR A 156 -14.15 -8.80 14.95
CA TYR A 156 -13.91 -9.90 14.00
C TYR A 156 -12.77 -10.85 14.44
N GLY A 157 -12.14 -10.60 15.60
CA GLY A 157 -11.14 -11.49 16.20
C GLY A 157 -9.93 -11.75 15.30
N GLU A 158 -9.61 -13.02 15.07
CA GLU A 158 -8.43 -13.44 14.29
C GLU A 158 -8.49 -13.03 12.81
N ALA A 159 -9.67 -12.70 12.27
CA ALA A 159 -9.83 -12.31 10.87
C ALA A 159 -9.15 -10.96 10.54
N VAL A 160 -8.80 -10.15 11.55
CA VAL A 160 -8.06 -8.88 11.37
C VAL A 160 -6.54 -9.10 11.27
N LEU A 161 -6.02 -10.24 11.75
CA LEU A 161 -4.58 -10.52 11.79
C LEU A 161 -3.89 -10.39 10.43
N PRO A 162 -4.47 -10.84 9.30
CA PRO A 162 -3.87 -10.65 7.98
C PRO A 162 -3.65 -9.17 7.63
N LEU A 163 -4.55 -8.28 8.05
CA LEU A 163 -4.44 -6.84 7.79
C LEU A 163 -3.35 -6.19 8.65
N TYR A 164 -3.19 -6.62 9.91
CA TYR A 164 -2.06 -6.23 10.76
C TYR A 164 -0.74 -6.70 10.17
N GLY A 165 -0.65 -7.98 9.79
CA GLY A 165 0.54 -8.55 9.16
C GLY A 165 0.89 -7.86 7.83
N PHE A 166 -0.12 -7.37 7.10
CA PHE A 166 0.12 -6.59 5.88
C PHE A 166 0.74 -5.21 6.16
N VAL A 167 0.35 -4.54 7.25
CA VAL A 167 0.96 -3.27 7.69
C VAL A 167 2.40 -3.50 8.12
N ASP A 168 2.65 -4.52 8.93
CA ASP A 168 4.01 -4.84 9.38
C ASP A 168 4.90 -5.23 8.20
N TYR A 169 4.40 -6.05 7.27
CA TYR A 169 5.10 -6.35 6.02
C TYR A 169 5.35 -5.11 5.15
N ALA A 170 4.42 -4.15 5.12
CA ALA A 170 4.58 -2.90 4.39
C ALA A 170 5.74 -2.08 4.94
N ALA A 171 5.82 -1.96 6.26
CA ALA A 171 6.82 -1.18 6.97
C ALA A 171 8.20 -1.86 6.98
N ASP A 172 8.22 -3.18 7.17
CA ASP A 172 9.44 -3.96 7.38
C ASP A 172 10.00 -4.58 6.09
N ARG A 173 9.46 -4.17 4.93
CA ARG A 173 9.81 -4.66 3.59
C ARG A 173 11.31 -4.58 3.23
N GLY A 174 12.10 -3.88 4.04
CA GLY A 174 13.55 -3.70 3.92
C GLY A 174 14.42 -4.48 4.89
N PHE A 175 13.86 -5.19 5.87
CA PHE A 175 14.64 -5.99 6.80
C PHE A 175 14.75 -7.41 6.25
N SER A 176 15.77 -7.64 5.41
CA SER A 176 16.27 -9.00 5.23
C SER A 176 16.77 -9.46 6.59
N VAL A 177 16.04 -10.39 7.21
CA VAL A 177 16.61 -11.27 8.23
C VAL A 177 17.77 -11.99 7.55
N GLY A 178 18.99 -11.65 7.96
CA GLY A 178 20.22 -12.30 7.53
C GLY A 178 20.33 -13.74 8.01
#